data_AF-I0WN73-F1
#
_entry.id   AF-I0WN73-F1
#
_cell.length_a   1.000
_cell.length_b   1.000
_cell.length_c   1.000
_cell.angle_alpha   90.00
_cell.angle_beta   90.00
_cell.angle_gamma   90.00
#
_symmetry.space_group_name_H-M   'P 1'
#
loop_
_entity.id
_entity.type
_entity.pdbx_description
1 polymer ?
#
loop_
_entity_poly.entity_id
_entity_poly.type
_entity_poly.pdbx_seq_one_letter_code
_entity_poly.pdbx_strand_id
1 'polypeptide(L)'
;MDDAELVEQVRRRWEHGVPPKVIARALGMRPSVVAPLVRRIAAEADASRGLGRVLGCWVNCGWSVWLGLEGHPEWPELDAPAGEAEDFAQLLVAREGRRGLAALRGYTWPTRTALG
;
A
#
# COMPACT_ATOMS: atom_id res chain seq x y z
N MET A 1 33.89 10.28 -1.93
CA MET A 1 32.44 10.29 -1.70
C MET A 1 32.15 9.13 -0.78
N ASP A 2 31.66 9.43 0.42
CA ASP A 2 31.16 8.40 1.33
C ASP A 2 29.78 7.90 0.87
N ASP A 3 29.29 6.85 1.51
CA ASP A 3 28.04 6.20 1.14
C ASP A 3 26.82 7.11 1.34
N ALA A 4 26.84 8.01 2.32
CA ALA A 4 25.74 8.92 2.61
C ALA A 4 25.66 10.01 1.53
N GLU A 5 26.80 10.58 1.16
CA GLU A 5 26.92 11.57 0.09
C GLU A 5 26.49 10.96 -1.26
N LEU A 6 26.84 9.69 -1.51
CA LEU A 6 26.39 8.97 -2.70
C LEU A 6 24.85 8.81 -2.74
N VAL A 7 24.24 8.38 -1.64
CA VAL A 7 22.78 8.22 -1.54
C VAL A 7 22.08 9.54 -1.82
N GLU A 8 22.58 10.64 -1.27
CA GLU A 8 21.99 11.96 -1.43
C GLU A 8 22.15 12.48 -2.88
N GLN A 9 23.28 12.23 -3.53
CA GLN A 9 23.48 12.54 -4.96
C GLN A 9 22.53 11.76 -5.88
N VAL A 10 22.26 10.49 -5.56
CA VAL A 10 21.29 9.65 -6.29
C VAL A 10 19.87 10.14 -6.03
N ARG A 11 19.52 10.44 -4.77
CA ARG A 11 18.20 10.95 -4.36
C ARG A 11 17.84 12.22 -5.12
N ARG A 12 18.70 13.25 -5.07
CA ARG A 12 18.47 14.52 -5.78
C ARG A 12 18.19 14.31 -7.27
N ARG A 13 19.01 13.50 -7.96
CA ARG A 13 18.82 13.25 -9.41
C ARG A 13 17.56 12.47 -9.72
N TRP A 14 17.24 11.46 -8.91
CA TRP A 14 16.03 10.65 -9.09
C TRP A 14 14.76 11.47 -8.86
N GLU A 15 14.75 12.34 -7.86
CA GLU A 15 13.63 13.25 -7.59
C GLU A 15 13.39 14.24 -8.74
N HIS A 16 14.45 14.65 -9.45
CA HIS A 16 14.36 15.40 -10.70
C HIS A 16 13.92 14.56 -11.93
N GLY A 17 13.55 13.29 -11.74
CA GLY A 17 13.04 12.42 -12.80
C GLY A 17 14.11 11.78 -13.69
N VAL A 18 15.40 11.86 -13.31
CA VAL A 18 16.49 11.28 -14.10
C VAL A 18 16.45 9.74 -14.01
N PRO A 19 16.48 9.00 -15.14
CA PRO A 19 16.46 7.54 -15.11
C PRO A 19 17.70 6.93 -14.44
N PRO A 20 17.60 5.78 -13.74
CA PRO A 20 18.72 5.17 -13.01
C PRO A 20 19.97 4.92 -13.85
N LYS A 21 19.81 4.52 -15.13
CA LYS A 21 20.92 4.31 -16.07
C LYS A 21 21.67 5.61 -16.38
N VAL A 22 20.96 6.73 -16.45
CA VAL A 22 21.53 8.06 -16.69
C VAL A 22 22.25 8.56 -15.43
N ILE A 23 21.67 8.32 -14.25
CA ILE A 23 22.31 8.60 -12.96
C ILE A 23 23.63 7.83 -12.83
N ALA A 24 23.62 6.53 -13.14
CA ALA A 24 24.82 5.69 -13.10
C ALA A 24 25.92 6.22 -14.03
N ARG A 25 25.57 6.60 -15.26
CA ARG A 25 26.51 7.20 -16.21
C ARG A 25 27.07 8.53 -15.70
N ALA A 26 26.23 9.40 -15.15
CA ALA A 26 26.65 10.70 -14.63
C ALA A 26 27.57 10.60 -13.40
N LEU A 27 27.46 9.51 -12.64
CA LEU A 27 28.28 9.24 -11.46
C LEU A 27 29.48 8.31 -11.76
N GLY A 28 29.67 7.88 -13.01
CA GLY A 28 30.75 6.96 -13.40
C GLY A 28 30.60 5.55 -12.82
N MET A 29 29.40 5.14 -12.44
CA MET A 29 29.12 3.87 -11.75
C MET A 29 28.41 2.85 -12.63
N ARG A 30 28.44 1.58 -12.20
CA ARG A 30 27.65 0.51 -12.81
C ARG A 30 26.16 0.67 -12.46
N PRO A 31 25.24 0.43 -13.41
CA PRO A 31 23.80 0.46 -13.13
C PRO A 31 23.37 -0.48 -12.00
N SER A 32 24.07 -1.59 -11.79
CA SER A 32 23.82 -2.54 -10.69
C SER A 32 24.04 -1.96 -9.30
N VAL A 33 24.86 -0.90 -9.17
CA VAL A 33 25.08 -0.19 -7.90
C VAL A 33 23.96 0.84 -7.67
N VAL A 34 23.54 1.55 -8.72
CA VAL A 34 22.56 2.65 -8.62
C VAL A 34 21.11 2.16 -8.56
N ALA A 35 20.76 1.11 -9.31
CA ALA A 35 19.38 0.64 -9.38
C ALA A 35 18.82 0.18 -8.01
N PRO A 36 19.55 -0.56 -7.17
CA PRO A 36 19.10 -0.87 -5.81
C PRO A 36 18.95 0.37 -4.93
N LEU A 37 19.86 1.35 -5.03
CA LEU A 37 19.77 2.60 -4.28
C LEU A 37 18.51 3.38 -4.64
N VAL A 38 18.19 3.51 -5.93
CA VAL A 38 16.95 4.16 -6.39
C VAL A 38 15.72 3.42 -5.87
N ARG A 39 15.71 2.07 -5.87
CA ARG A 39 14.58 1.30 -5.32
C ARG A 39 14.40 1.57 -3.82
N ARG A 40 15.50 1.61 -3.05
CA ARG A 40 15.45 1.91 -1.62
C ARG A 40 14.91 3.32 -1.37
N ILE A 41 15.42 4.32 -2.08
CA ILE A 41 14.94 5.71 -1.99
C ILE A 41 13.46 5.81 -2.37
N ALA A 42 13.02 5.09 -3.41
CA ALA A 42 11.62 5.06 -3.79
C ALA A 42 10.74 4.44 -2.71
N ALA A 43 11.16 3.33 -2.11
CA ALA A 43 10.44 2.68 -1.02
C ALA A 43 10.37 3.56 0.24
N GLU A 44 11.46 4.24 0.60
CA GLU A 44 11.49 5.23 1.69
C GLU A 44 10.51 6.38 1.41
N ALA A 45 10.54 6.95 0.19
CA ALA A 45 9.64 8.01 -0.21
C ALA A 45 8.17 7.58 -0.20
N ASP A 46 7.88 6.33 -0.57
CA ASP A 46 6.54 5.75 -0.49
C ASP A 46 6.10 5.48 0.96
N ALA A 47 7.01 5.10 1.85
CA ALA A 47 6.72 4.90 3.26
C ALA A 47 6.47 6.22 4.01
N SER A 48 7.19 7.29 3.65
CA SER A 48 7.04 8.61 4.28
C SER A 48 5.85 9.41 3.75
N ARG A 49 5.40 9.13 2.52
CA ARG A 49 4.18 9.71 1.96
C ARG A 49 3.00 8.92 2.53
N GLY A 50 2.38 9.48 3.57
CA GLY A 50 1.19 8.92 4.20
C GLY A 50 0.16 8.40 3.20
N LEU A 51 -0.68 7.48 3.65
CA LEU A 51 -1.63 6.78 2.78
C LEU A 51 -2.49 7.80 2.02
N GLY A 52 -2.37 7.83 0.68
CA GLY A 52 -3.12 8.74 -0.20
C GLY A 52 -4.63 8.75 0.07
N ARG A 53 -5.35 9.74 -0.46
CA ARG A 53 -6.79 9.94 -0.22
C ARG A 53 -7.56 8.63 -0.45
N VAL A 54 -8.46 8.28 0.47
CA VAL A 54 -9.39 7.15 0.28
C VAL A 54 -10.37 7.51 -0.84
N LEU A 55 -10.40 6.67 -1.88
CA LEU A 55 -11.32 6.80 -3.01
C LEU A 55 -12.57 5.93 -2.82
N GLY A 56 -12.44 4.84 -2.04
CA GLY A 56 -13.55 3.93 -1.73
C GLY A 56 -13.12 2.88 -0.72
N CYS A 57 -14.12 2.30 -0.06
CA CYS A 57 -13.97 1.27 0.96
C CYS A 57 -15.11 0.26 0.80
N TRP A 58 -14.77 -1.02 0.76
CA TRP A 58 -15.74 -2.12 0.65
C TRP A 58 -15.41 -3.19 1.68
N VAL A 59 -16.45 -3.78 2.24
CA VAL A 59 -16.36 -4.89 3.18
C VAL A 59 -17.23 -6.03 2.67
N ASN A 60 -16.84 -7.28 2.91
CA ASN A 60 -17.66 -8.44 2.51
C ASN A 60 -19.03 -8.41 3.21
N CYS A 61 -20.08 -8.93 2.55
CA CYS A 61 -21.41 -9.01 3.12
C CYS A 61 -21.42 -9.85 4.42
N GLY A 62 -22.35 -9.55 5.33
CA GLY A 62 -22.48 -10.30 6.59
C GLY A 62 -21.35 -10.10 7.63
N TRP A 63 -20.35 -9.24 7.35
CA TRP A 63 -19.24 -8.95 8.27
C TRP A 63 -19.70 -8.50 9.67
N SER A 64 -20.80 -7.75 9.76
CA SER A 64 -21.31 -7.16 11.01
C SER A 64 -21.96 -8.21 11.91
N VAL A 65 -22.69 -9.16 11.33
CA VAL A 65 -23.33 -10.30 12.02
C VAL A 65 -22.28 -11.09 12.79
N TRP A 66 -21.16 -11.38 12.15
CA TRP A 66 -20.07 -12.15 12.76
C TRP A 66 -19.33 -11.45 13.89
N LEU A 67 -19.31 -10.12 13.87
CA LEU A 67 -18.72 -9.31 14.93
C LEU A 67 -19.70 -9.03 16.07
N GLY A 68 -20.96 -9.48 15.96
CA GLY A 68 -22.03 -9.16 16.92
C GLY A 68 -22.41 -7.68 16.91
N LEU A 69 -22.17 -6.99 15.79
CA LEU A 69 -22.39 -5.55 15.62
C LEU A 69 -23.63 -5.29 14.75
N GLU A 70 -24.73 -5.96 15.07
CA GLU A 70 -26.01 -5.84 14.37
C GLU A 70 -26.71 -4.50 14.70
N GLY A 71 -27.37 -3.90 13.71
CA GLY A 71 -28.28 -2.76 13.93
C GLY A 71 -27.65 -1.38 14.08
N HIS A 72 -26.40 -1.16 13.66
CA HIS A 72 -25.85 0.20 13.60
C HIS A 72 -26.46 0.97 12.42
N PRO A 73 -27.22 2.07 12.65
CA PRO A 73 -28.05 2.70 11.62
C PRO A 73 -27.27 3.34 10.47
N GLU A 74 -25.99 3.62 10.67
CA GLU A 74 -25.09 4.15 9.63
C GLU A 74 -24.40 3.06 8.81
N TRP A 75 -24.57 1.79 9.17
CA TRP A 75 -23.88 0.70 8.49
C TRP A 75 -24.82 0.07 7.48
N PRO A 76 -24.41 0.01 6.19
CA PRO A 76 -25.19 -0.72 5.22
C PRO A 76 -25.19 -2.20 5.63
N GLU A 77 -26.36 -2.70 6.04
CA GLU A 77 -26.64 -4.12 6.16
C GLU A 77 -26.62 -4.69 4.74
N LEU A 78 -25.44 -5.15 4.31
CA LEU A 78 -25.30 -5.88 3.07
C LEU A 78 -25.75 -7.31 3.34
N ASP A 79 -26.97 -7.63 2.92
CA ASP A 79 -27.51 -8.98 2.95
C ASP A 79 -26.50 -9.94 2.31
N ALA A 80 -25.93 -10.83 3.10
CA ALA A 80 -25.15 -11.93 2.58
C ALA A 80 -26.11 -12.92 1.90
N PRO A 81 -25.83 -13.39 0.67
CA PRO A 81 -26.58 -14.50 0.10
C PRO A 81 -26.51 -15.70 1.05
N ALA A 82 -27.66 -16.34 1.27
CA ALA A 82 -27.78 -17.42 2.24
C ALA A 82 -26.76 -18.54 1.96
N GLY A 83 -25.85 -18.78 2.92
CA GLY A 83 -24.82 -19.82 2.84
C GLY A 83 -23.38 -19.34 2.65
N GLU A 84 -23.14 -18.05 2.37
CA GLU A 84 -21.80 -17.46 2.24
C GLU A 84 -21.40 -16.68 3.48
N ALA A 85 -21.62 -17.32 4.62
CA ALA A 85 -21.27 -16.76 5.89
C ALA A 85 -19.79 -17.14 6.12
N GLU A 86 -18.87 -16.30 5.63
CA GLU A 86 -17.42 -16.55 5.74
C GLU A 86 -16.88 -16.20 7.15
N ASP A 87 -16.06 -17.06 7.75
CA ASP A 87 -15.41 -16.89 9.08
C ASP A 87 -14.30 -15.81 9.10
N PHE A 88 -14.40 -14.80 8.25
CA PHE A 88 -13.43 -13.72 8.15
C PHE A 88 -14.10 -12.43 7.68
N ALA A 89 -13.48 -11.31 8.06
CA ALA A 89 -13.80 -10.01 7.50
C ALA A 89 -12.74 -9.65 6.44
N GLN A 90 -13.18 -9.28 5.25
CA GLN A 90 -12.33 -8.69 4.20
C GLN A 90 -12.69 -7.23 4.00
N LEU A 91 -11.71 -6.34 4.14
CA LEU A 91 -11.82 -4.91 3.85
C LEU A 91 -10.93 -4.58 2.66
N LEU A 92 -11.52 -4.07 1.59
CA LEU A 92 -10.82 -3.55 0.43
C LEU A 92 -10.86 -2.02 0.47
N VAL A 93 -9.70 -1.38 0.51
CA VAL A 93 -9.58 0.08 0.46
C VAL A 93 -8.91 0.50 -0.83
N ALA A 94 -9.63 1.28 -1.65
CA ALA A 94 -9.04 2.00 -2.78
C ALA A 94 -8.50 3.34 -2.29
N ARG A 95 -7.26 3.64 -2.65
CA ARG A 95 -6.62 4.92 -2.39
C ARG A 95 -6.07 5.51 -3.68
N GLU A 96 -5.96 6.83 -3.70
CA GLU A 96 -5.26 7.52 -4.76
C GLU A 96 -3.80 7.05 -4.79
N GLY A 97 -3.40 6.46 -5.91
CA GLY A 97 -2.06 6.00 -6.17
C GLY A 97 -1.31 6.97 -7.09
N ARG A 98 -0.08 6.61 -7.45
CA ARG A 98 0.75 7.45 -8.32
C ARG A 98 0.22 7.43 -9.75
N ARG A 99 0.35 8.56 -10.46
CA ARG A 99 0.04 8.72 -11.90
C ARG A 99 -1.44 8.55 -12.27
N GLY A 100 -2.35 8.85 -11.34
CA GLY A 100 -3.80 8.78 -11.58
C GLY A 100 -4.36 7.35 -11.54
N LEU A 101 -3.59 6.37 -11.05
CA LEU A 101 -4.07 5.01 -10.81
C LEU A 101 -4.56 4.88 -9.36
N ALA A 102 -5.58 4.06 -9.12
CA ALA A 102 -5.97 3.67 -7.77
C ALA A 102 -5.07 2.55 -7.25
N ALA A 103 -4.59 2.66 -6.02
CA ALA A 103 -3.94 1.59 -5.29
C ALA A 103 -4.98 0.88 -4.41
N LEU A 104 -5.09 -0.44 -4.54
CA LEU A 104 -5.97 -1.27 -3.74
C LEU A 104 -5.17 -1.98 -2.64
N ARG A 105 -5.67 -1.93 -1.40
CA ARG A 105 -5.16 -2.74 -0.29
C ARG A 105 -6.30 -3.54 0.32
N GLY A 106 -6.14 -4.86 0.31
CA GLY A 106 -7.02 -5.79 1.02
C GLY A 106 -6.48 -6.06 2.42
N TYR A 107 -7.37 -6.09 3.39
CA TYR A 107 -7.10 -6.53 4.75
C TYR A 107 -8.04 -7.67 5.07
N THR A 108 -7.51 -8.73 5.66
CA THR A 108 -8.29 -9.90 6.06
C THR A 108 -8.04 -10.15 7.53
N TRP A 109 -9.11 -10.27 8.30
CA TRP A 109 -9.04 -10.65 9.70
C TRP A 109 -9.78 -11.98 9.92
N PRO A 110 -9.12 -12.99 10.51
CA PRO A 110 -9.82 -14.19 10.96
C PRO A 110 -10.71 -13.85 12.15
N THR A 111 -11.95 -14.31 12.17
CA THR A 111 -12.88 -14.06 13.30
C THR A 111 -12.75 -15.08 14.43
N ARG A 112 -12.05 -16.20 14.19
CA ARG A 112 -11.79 -17.23 15.21
C ARG A 112 -10.46 -16.99 15.93
N THR A 113 -10.50 -16.21 17.01
CA THR A 113 -9.52 -16.37 18.10
C THR A 113 -9.75 -17.75 18.71
N ALA A 114 -8.90 -18.72 18.36
CA ALA A 114 -8.77 -19.94 19.13
C ALA A 114 -8.23 -19.58 20.54
N LEU A 115 -9.14 -19.24 21.45
CA LEU A 115 -8.93 -19.43 22.87
C LEU A 115 -9.48 -20.82 23.19
N GLY A 116 -8.58 -21.81 23.11
CA GLY A 116 -8.74 -23.16 23.62
C GLY A 116 -7.42 -23.56 24.26
#